data_AF-A0A5K1FQ57-F1
#
_entry.id   AF-A0A5K1FQ57-F1
#
_cell.length_a   1.000
_cell.length_b   1.000
_cell.length_c   1.000
_cell.angle_alpha   90.00
_cell.angle_beta   90.00
_cell.angle_gamma   90.00
#
_symmetry.space_group_name_H-M   'P 1'
#
loop_
_entity.id
_entity.type
_entity.pdbx_description
1 polymer ?
#
loop_
_entity_poly.entity_id
_entity_poly.type
_entity_poly.pdbx_seq_one_letter_code
_entity_poly.pdbx_strand_id
1 'polypeptide(L)'
;EMEVGGTQLIIYDHDAPPDSDASSSAPVGASLWDCAIVLAHYLPSVPLAGKSVVELGAGTGLPGLTAAKLGSSRVVLTDLPELIPGLRRNVEANELVDGVEVRPLRWGDEGDCSALGPPFDVVLMSDLLYNVSAAPGLCQSIRALSDAQTLILLSYELRAGTTECFQ
;
A
#
# COMPACT_ATOMS: atom_id res chain seq x y z
N GLU A 1 -17.30 5.26 -2.20
CA GLU A 1 -17.66 3.91 -1.70
C GLU A 1 -17.34 2.90 -2.77
N MET A 2 -16.76 1.77 -2.39
CA MET A 2 -16.38 0.68 -3.29
C MET A 2 -16.73 -0.65 -2.63
N GLU A 3 -17.24 -1.59 -3.43
CA GLU A 3 -17.51 -2.94 -2.98
C GLU A 3 -16.41 -3.89 -3.44
N VAL A 4 -15.70 -4.50 -2.48
CA VAL A 4 -14.64 -5.48 -2.73
C VAL A 4 -14.98 -6.76 -1.98
N GLY A 5 -15.21 -7.86 -2.71
CA GLY A 5 -15.45 -9.17 -2.11
C GLY A 5 -16.65 -9.22 -1.14
N GLY A 6 -17.69 -8.42 -1.39
CA GLY A 6 -18.86 -8.30 -0.50
C GLY A 6 -18.65 -7.40 0.72
N THR A 7 -17.52 -6.70 0.81
CA THR A 7 -17.26 -5.68 1.82
C THR A 7 -17.32 -4.29 1.20
N GLN A 8 -18.01 -3.37 1.86
CA GLN A 8 -18.01 -1.96 1.49
C GLN A 8 -16.83 -1.23 2.13
N LEU A 9 -16.09 -0.49 1.31
CA LEU A 9 -14.99 0.38 1.74
C LEU A 9 -15.25 1.82 1.31
N ILE A 10 -14.95 2.76 2.21
CA ILE A 10 -14.98 4.20 1.93
C ILE A 10 -13.54 4.62 1.65
N ILE A 11 -13.26 5.02 0.41
CA ILE A 11 -11.96 5.55 0.00
C ILE A 11 -12.16 7.00 -0.43
N TYR A 12 -11.40 7.89 0.18
CA TYR A 12 -11.23 9.26 -0.27
C TYR A 12 -9.93 9.35 -1.07
N ASP A 13 -10.03 9.94 -2.27
CA ASP A 13 -8.86 10.55 -2.90
C ASP A 13 -8.37 11.70 -2.02
N HIS A 14 -7.07 11.96 -2.05
CA HIS A 14 -6.47 13.07 -1.32
C HIS A 14 -6.44 14.30 -2.23
N ASP A 15 -7.06 15.38 -1.79
CA ASP A 15 -6.88 16.67 -2.43
C ASP A 15 -5.43 17.13 -2.24
N ALA A 16 -4.94 17.96 -3.14
CA ALA A 16 -3.68 18.66 -2.93
C ALA A 16 -3.76 19.47 -1.62
N PRO A 17 -2.65 19.65 -0.87
CA PRO A 17 -2.66 20.39 0.39
C PRO A 17 -3.34 21.75 0.25
N PRO A 18 -4.04 22.27 1.27
CA PRO A 18 -4.76 23.54 1.17
C PRO A 18 -3.86 24.74 0.84
N ASP A 19 -2.54 24.62 1.06
CA ASP A 19 -1.52 25.62 0.74
C ASP A 19 -0.85 25.41 -0.64
N SER A 20 -1.39 24.50 -1.45
CA SER A 20 -0.84 24.17 -2.76
C SER A 20 -1.47 25.07 -3.83
N ASP A 21 -0.63 25.73 -4.64
CA ASP A 21 -1.07 26.63 -5.70
C ASP A 21 -2.07 25.90 -6.60
N ALA A 22 -3.06 26.59 -7.18
CA ALA A 22 -4.03 25.98 -8.10
C ALA A 22 -3.39 25.33 -9.37
N SER A 23 -2.06 25.42 -9.52
CA SER A 23 -1.23 24.75 -10.54
C SER A 23 -0.45 23.52 -10.04
N SER A 24 -0.42 23.22 -8.75
CA SER A 24 0.23 22.01 -8.23
C SER A 24 -0.75 20.83 -8.26
N SER A 25 -0.40 19.80 -9.03
CA SER A 25 -1.11 18.52 -9.01
C SER A 25 -0.99 17.88 -7.63
N ALA A 26 -2.06 17.23 -7.15
CA ALA A 26 -1.98 16.36 -5.98
C ALA A 26 -0.85 15.32 -6.15
N PRO A 27 -0.20 14.88 -5.06
CA PRO A 27 0.81 13.81 -5.13
C PRO A 27 0.27 12.59 -5.88
N VAL A 28 1.10 11.88 -6.64
CA VAL A 28 0.66 10.74 -7.46
C VAL A 28 -0.09 9.67 -6.64
N GLY A 29 0.33 9.40 -5.40
CA GLY A 29 -0.35 8.44 -4.51
C GLY A 29 -1.63 8.97 -3.85
N ALA A 30 -2.07 10.19 -4.17
CA ALA A 30 -3.29 10.79 -3.67
C ALA A 30 -4.56 10.22 -4.32
N SER A 31 -4.45 9.63 -5.50
CA SER A 31 -5.58 9.08 -6.24
C SER A 31 -5.67 7.57 -6.09
N LEU A 32 -6.88 7.04 -6.17
CA LEU A 32 -7.10 5.61 -6.33
C LEU A 32 -6.71 5.15 -7.75
N TRP A 33 -5.80 4.17 -7.83
CA TRP A 33 -5.30 3.61 -9.09
C TRP A 33 -5.94 2.26 -9.42
N ASP A 34 -6.12 1.97 -10.71
CA ASP A 34 -6.74 0.72 -11.20
C ASP A 34 -6.06 -0.54 -10.66
N CYS A 35 -4.73 -0.53 -10.53
CA CYS A 35 -3.99 -1.67 -9.98
C CYS A 35 -4.34 -1.96 -8.52
N ALA A 36 -4.65 -0.92 -7.72
CA ALA A 36 -5.09 -1.08 -6.34
C ALA A 36 -6.48 -1.75 -6.30
N ILE A 37 -7.37 -1.35 -7.22
CA ILE A 37 -8.70 -1.98 -7.39
C ILE A 37 -8.55 -3.45 -7.79
N VAL A 38 -7.74 -3.74 -8.81
CA VAL A 38 -7.49 -5.12 -9.28
C VAL A 38 -6.94 -5.99 -8.16
N LEU A 39 -5.94 -5.50 -7.41
CA LEU A 39 -5.37 -6.25 -6.30
C LEU A 39 -6.40 -6.48 -5.19
N ALA A 40 -7.14 -5.45 -4.79
CA ALA A 40 -8.18 -5.56 -3.78
C ALA A 40 -9.23 -6.61 -4.15
N HIS A 41 -9.71 -6.64 -5.40
CA HIS A 41 -10.65 -7.66 -5.88
C HIS A 41 -10.05 -9.07 -5.97
N TYR A 42 -8.72 -9.19 -6.05
CA TYR A 42 -8.03 -10.48 -6.02
C TYR A 42 -7.86 -11.04 -4.60
N LEU A 43 -7.70 -10.17 -3.59
CA LEU A 43 -7.42 -10.57 -2.20
C LEU A 43 -8.39 -11.58 -1.56
N PRO A 44 -9.70 -11.62 -1.86
CA PRO A 44 -10.59 -12.66 -1.36
C PRO A 44 -10.18 -14.10 -1.75
N SER A 45 -9.35 -14.26 -2.79
CA SER A 45 -8.79 -15.56 -3.20
C SER A 45 -7.52 -15.95 -2.44
N VAL A 46 -7.02 -15.08 -1.57
CA VAL A 46 -5.76 -15.25 -0.81
C VAL A 46 -6.08 -15.57 0.65
N PRO A 47 -5.40 -16.53 1.30
CA PRO A 47 -5.63 -16.88 2.70
C PRO A 47 -5.04 -15.83 3.66
N LEU A 48 -5.74 -14.71 3.85
CA LEU A 48 -5.30 -13.58 4.67
C LEU A 48 -5.70 -13.67 6.14
N ALA A 49 -6.69 -14.49 6.49
CA ALA A 49 -7.19 -14.59 7.86
C ALA A 49 -6.05 -14.94 8.85
N GLY A 50 -5.88 -14.11 9.88
CA GLY A 50 -4.85 -14.27 10.89
C GLY A 50 -3.43 -13.87 10.45
N LYS A 51 -3.23 -13.40 9.22
CA LYS A 51 -1.92 -13.04 8.68
C LYS A 51 -1.50 -11.60 9.03
N SER A 52 -0.19 -11.39 9.15
CA SER A 52 0.42 -10.07 9.19
C SER A 52 0.68 -9.55 7.77
N VAL A 53 0.20 -8.34 7.48
CA VAL A 53 0.25 -7.75 6.14
C VAL A 53 0.92 -6.39 6.20
N VAL A 54 1.84 -6.13 5.28
CA VAL A 54 2.37 -4.78 5.01
C VAL A 54 2.04 -4.39 3.58
N GLU A 55 1.61 -3.15 3.39
CA GLU A 55 1.43 -2.56 2.07
C GLU A 55 2.49 -1.48 1.84
N LEU A 56 3.30 -1.65 0.79
CA LEU A 56 4.29 -0.67 0.35
C LEU A 56 3.66 0.29 -0.66
N GLY A 57 3.85 1.60 -0.49
CA GLY A 57 3.30 2.59 -1.40
C GLY A 57 1.78 2.51 -1.48
N ALA A 58 1.13 2.51 -0.31
CA ALA A 58 -0.29 2.21 -0.20
C ALA A 58 -1.20 3.26 -0.87
N GLY A 59 -0.71 4.50 -1.09
CA GLY A 59 -1.50 5.58 -1.69
C GLY A 59 -2.78 5.84 -0.89
N THR A 60 -3.93 5.42 -1.40
CA THR A 60 -5.20 5.53 -0.66
C THR A 60 -5.46 4.37 0.32
N GLY A 61 -4.69 3.28 0.24
CA GLY A 61 -4.72 2.14 1.16
C GLY A 61 -5.72 1.04 0.84
N LEU A 62 -6.35 1.05 -0.34
CA LEU A 62 -7.46 0.13 -0.67
C LEU A 62 -7.09 -1.37 -0.48
N PRO A 63 -5.96 -1.89 -1.01
CA PRO A 63 -5.57 -3.29 -0.81
C PRO A 63 -5.37 -3.67 0.67
N GLY A 64 -4.63 -2.88 1.44
CA GLY A 64 -4.40 -3.19 2.85
C GLY A 64 -5.66 -3.06 3.71
N LEU A 65 -6.53 -2.07 3.45
CA LEU A 65 -7.83 -1.95 4.10
C LEU A 65 -8.73 -3.17 3.79
N THR A 66 -8.67 -3.66 2.54
CA THR A 66 -9.35 -4.91 2.14
C THR A 66 -8.79 -6.09 2.92
N ALA A 67 -7.46 -6.22 3.04
CA ALA A 67 -6.83 -7.28 3.81
C ALA A 67 -7.26 -7.26 5.29
N ALA A 68 -7.42 -6.08 5.89
CA ALA A 68 -7.92 -5.93 7.25
C ALA A 68 -9.35 -6.46 7.40
N LYS A 69 -10.26 -6.09 6.47
CA LYS A 69 -11.64 -6.57 6.47
C LYS A 69 -11.76 -8.08 6.20
N LEU A 70 -10.79 -8.67 5.49
CA LEU A 70 -10.69 -10.11 5.28
C LEU A 70 -10.10 -10.87 6.49
N GLY A 71 -9.87 -10.19 7.62
CA GLY A 71 -9.52 -10.83 8.88
C GLY A 71 -8.01 -11.02 9.11
N SER A 72 -7.17 -10.24 8.43
CA SER A 72 -5.74 -10.16 8.76
C SER A 72 -5.55 -9.78 10.24
N SER A 73 -4.61 -10.40 10.93
CA SER A 73 -4.38 -10.16 12.37
C SER A 73 -3.68 -8.82 12.63
N ARG A 74 -2.93 -8.34 11.65
CA ARG A 74 -2.21 -7.07 11.69
C ARG A 74 -2.05 -6.55 10.26
N VAL A 75 -2.38 -5.29 10.03
CA VAL A 75 -2.11 -4.61 8.75
C VAL A 75 -1.32 -3.33 9.00
N VAL A 76 -0.25 -3.12 8.24
CA VAL A 76 0.54 -1.89 8.26
C VAL A 76 0.51 -1.27 6.87
N LEU A 77 -0.14 -0.11 6.75
CA LEU A 77 -0.13 0.69 5.52
C LEU A 77 1.06 1.63 5.55
N THR A 78 1.86 1.63 4.48
CA THR A 78 3.07 2.44 4.42
C THR A 78 3.14 3.27 3.15
N ASP A 79 3.57 4.52 3.30
CA ASP A 79 3.84 5.44 2.20
C ASP A 79 4.78 6.56 2.66
N LEU A 80 5.06 7.52 1.78
CA LEU A 80 5.83 8.71 2.11
C LEU A 80 5.10 9.57 3.15
N PRO A 81 5.82 10.30 4.02
CA PRO A 81 5.25 11.10 5.10
C PRO A 81 4.09 12.02 4.68
N GLU A 82 4.15 12.58 3.49
CA GLU A 82 3.14 13.45 2.90
C GLU A 82 1.78 12.77 2.67
N LEU A 83 1.72 11.45 2.48
CA LEU A 83 0.45 10.74 2.24
C LEU A 83 -0.18 10.20 3.53
N ILE A 84 0.60 10.06 4.60
CA ILE A 84 0.17 9.48 5.88
C ILE A 84 -1.13 10.08 6.43
N PRO A 85 -1.37 11.41 6.40
CA PRO A 85 -2.64 11.96 6.86
C PRO A 85 -3.85 11.46 6.05
N GLY A 86 -3.68 11.32 4.74
CA GLY A 86 -4.69 10.80 3.84
C GLY A 86 -5.01 9.33 4.09
N LEU A 87 -3.97 8.49 4.21
CA LEU A 87 -4.14 7.07 4.57
C LEU A 87 -4.90 6.92 5.90
N ARG A 88 -4.53 7.70 6.93
CA ARG A 88 -5.21 7.65 8.23
C ARG A 88 -6.69 8.00 8.13
N ARG A 89 -7.04 9.01 7.33
CA ARG A 89 -8.44 9.37 7.06
C ARG A 89 -9.21 8.19 6.46
N ASN A 90 -8.60 7.44 5.54
CA ASN A 90 -9.24 6.25 4.96
C ASN A 90 -9.34 5.10 5.97
N VAL A 91 -8.36 4.91 6.87
CA VAL A 91 -8.49 3.95 7.99
C VAL A 91 -9.66 4.31 8.91
N GLU A 92 -9.77 5.58 9.30
CA GLU A 92 -10.84 6.09 10.14
C GLU A 92 -12.22 5.93 9.48
N ALA A 93 -12.33 6.27 8.20
CA ALA A 93 -13.56 6.14 7.42
C ALA A 93 -14.10 4.71 7.35
N ASN A 94 -13.25 3.71 7.56
CA ASN A 94 -13.61 2.30 7.53
C ASN A 94 -13.70 1.67 8.93
N GLU A 95 -13.58 2.46 9.99
CA GLU A 95 -13.63 2.02 11.40
C GLU A 95 -12.57 0.95 11.71
N LEU A 96 -11.37 1.12 11.15
CA LEU A 96 -10.28 0.14 11.23
C LEU A 96 -9.10 0.59 12.12
N VAL A 97 -9.28 1.66 12.90
CA VAL A 97 -8.22 2.30 13.70
C VAL A 97 -7.54 1.37 14.72
N ASP A 98 -8.24 0.34 15.20
CA ASP A 98 -7.70 -0.61 16.18
C ASP A 98 -6.91 -1.78 15.54
N GLY A 99 -7.08 -2.02 14.23
CA GLY A 99 -6.51 -3.18 13.52
C GLY A 99 -5.53 -2.82 12.40
N VAL A 100 -5.45 -1.53 12.02
CA VAL A 100 -4.61 -1.05 10.93
C VAL A 100 -3.68 0.06 11.42
N GLU A 101 -2.38 -0.18 11.30
CA GLU A 101 -1.35 0.82 11.56
C GLU A 101 -1.03 1.60 10.29
N VAL A 102 -0.76 2.91 10.43
CA VAL A 102 -0.27 3.75 9.32
C VAL A 102 1.09 4.31 9.70
N ARG A 103 2.13 3.99 8.90
CA ARG A 103 3.53 4.34 9.19
C ARG A 103 4.22 4.94 7.96
N PRO A 104 5.02 6.00 8.12
CA PRO A 104 5.88 6.46 7.04
C PRO A 104 6.92 5.38 6.71
N LEU A 105 7.20 5.19 5.42
CA LEU A 105 8.31 4.38 4.95
C LEU A 105 8.84 4.93 3.63
N ARG A 106 10.13 5.27 3.60
CA ARG A 106 10.85 5.54 2.36
C ARG A 106 11.50 4.25 1.87
N TRP A 107 11.28 3.89 0.61
CA TRP A 107 11.86 2.66 0.06
C TRP A 107 13.39 2.69 0.13
N GLY A 108 13.98 1.60 0.61
CA GLY A 108 15.42 1.47 0.86
C GLY A 108 15.89 1.99 2.22
N ASP A 109 15.04 2.61 3.03
CA ASP A 109 15.40 3.01 4.39
C ASP A 109 15.29 1.83 5.37
N GLU A 110 16.43 1.37 5.89
CA GLU A 110 16.51 0.23 6.81
C GLU A 110 15.91 0.53 8.19
N GLY A 111 15.98 1.79 8.62
CA GLY A 111 15.40 2.25 9.89
C GLY A 111 13.88 2.18 9.83
N ASP A 112 13.30 2.69 8.75
CA ASP A 112 11.86 2.62 8.51
C ASP A 112 11.39 1.15 8.46
N CYS A 113 12.08 0.29 7.70
CA CYS A 113 11.70 -1.12 7.55
C CYS A 113 11.80 -1.90 8.88
N SER A 114 12.91 -1.74 9.61
CA SER A 114 13.12 -2.45 10.89
C SER A 114 12.12 -2.02 11.97
N ALA A 115 11.70 -0.76 11.97
CA ALA A 115 10.70 -0.24 12.91
C ALA A 115 9.29 -0.83 12.71
N LEU A 116 9.01 -1.50 11.59
CA LEU A 116 7.72 -2.16 11.34
C LEU A 116 7.61 -3.55 11.96
N GLY A 117 8.71 -4.12 12.47
CA GLY A 117 8.76 -5.45 13.06
C GLY A 117 8.61 -6.59 12.03
N PRO A 118 9.49 -6.67 11.01
CA PRO A 118 9.48 -7.78 10.04
C PRO A 118 9.92 -9.12 10.67
N PRO A 119 9.70 -10.27 9.99
CA PRO A 119 9.08 -10.42 8.67
C PRO A 119 7.55 -10.37 8.71
N PHE A 120 6.93 -10.05 7.58
CA PHE A 120 5.48 -10.13 7.37
C PHE A 120 5.10 -11.42 6.65
N ASP A 121 3.89 -11.92 6.90
CA ASP A 121 3.34 -13.06 6.14
C ASP A 121 3.03 -12.66 4.69
N VAL A 122 2.57 -11.42 4.47
CA VAL A 122 2.16 -10.91 3.16
C VAL A 122 2.70 -9.49 2.94
N VAL A 123 3.26 -9.25 1.75
CA VAL A 123 3.62 -7.91 1.25
C VAL A 123 2.72 -7.58 0.06
N LEU A 124 1.98 -6.48 0.15
CA LEU A 124 1.13 -5.96 -0.91
C LEU A 124 1.82 -4.79 -1.61
N MET A 125 1.72 -4.76 -2.94
CA MET A 125 2.24 -3.69 -3.79
C MET A 125 1.28 -3.47 -4.95
N SER A 126 0.83 -2.22 -5.15
CA SER A 126 -0.01 -1.87 -6.30
C SER A 126 0.57 -0.68 -7.05
N ASP A 127 0.90 -0.89 -8.31
CA ASP A 127 1.42 0.11 -9.26
C ASP A 127 2.71 0.82 -8.84
N LEU A 128 3.68 0.07 -8.31
CA LEU A 128 4.96 0.66 -7.84
C LEU A 128 6.08 0.65 -8.91
N LEU A 129 5.82 0.09 -10.08
CA LEU A 129 6.82 -0.11 -11.14
C LEU A 129 6.76 0.97 -12.24
N TYR A 130 6.71 2.24 -11.83
CA TYR A 130 6.64 3.39 -12.72
C TYR A 130 7.94 4.21 -12.77
N ASN A 131 8.85 4.02 -11.81
CA ASN A 131 10.11 4.75 -11.73
C ASN A 131 11.29 3.78 -11.54
N VAL A 132 12.05 3.55 -12.61
CA VAL A 132 13.24 2.67 -12.62
C VAL A 132 14.26 3.08 -11.56
N SER A 133 14.40 4.37 -11.26
CA SER A 133 15.36 4.85 -10.25
C SER A 133 14.96 4.48 -8.82
N ALA A 134 13.67 4.20 -8.58
CA ALA A 134 13.16 3.80 -7.27
C ALA A 134 13.23 2.27 -7.05
N ALA A 135 13.40 1.49 -8.12
CA ALA A 135 13.39 0.03 -8.06
C ALA A 135 14.43 -0.57 -7.08
N PRO A 136 15.70 -0.09 -7.01
CA PRO A 136 16.65 -0.63 -6.05
C PRO A 136 16.21 -0.49 -4.59
N GLY A 137 15.67 0.68 -4.23
CA GLY A 137 15.14 0.94 -2.89
C GLY A 137 13.92 0.08 -2.59
N LEU A 138 13.00 -0.07 -3.55
CA LEU A 138 11.84 -0.94 -3.41
C LEU A 138 12.27 -2.40 -3.16
N CYS A 139 13.22 -2.92 -3.96
CA CYS A 139 13.77 -4.26 -3.76
C CYS A 139 14.44 -4.44 -2.40
N GLN A 140 15.14 -3.42 -1.89
CA GLN A 140 15.74 -3.47 -0.55
C GLN A 140 14.66 -3.54 0.54
N SER A 141 13.60 -2.73 0.43
CA SER A 141 12.47 -2.78 1.38
C SER A 141 11.74 -4.12 1.34
N ILE A 142 11.48 -4.68 0.16
CA ILE A 142 10.88 -6.02 0.03
C ILE A 142 11.73 -7.04 0.80
N ARG A 143 13.05 -7.08 0.53
CA ARG A 143 13.97 -8.01 1.21
C ARG A 143 14.02 -7.80 2.73
N ALA A 144 13.96 -6.55 3.21
CA ALA A 144 13.98 -6.24 4.63
C ALA A 144 12.68 -6.63 5.35
N LEU A 145 11.55 -6.64 4.63
CA LEU A 145 10.22 -6.91 5.17
C LEU A 145 9.75 -8.36 5.01
N SER A 146 10.45 -9.15 4.19
CA SER A 146 10.08 -10.52 3.82
C SER A 146 11.12 -11.56 4.22
N ASP A 147 10.69 -12.80 4.39
CA ASP A 147 11.54 -13.98 4.41
C ASP A 147 11.14 -14.99 3.31
N ALA A 148 11.65 -16.21 3.38
CA ALA A 148 11.36 -17.26 2.40
C ALA A 148 9.93 -17.84 2.47
N GLN A 149 9.13 -17.45 3.46
CA GLN A 149 7.74 -17.86 3.66
C GLN A 149 6.75 -16.74 3.31
N THR A 150 7.21 -15.49 3.22
CA THR A 150 6.39 -14.34 2.86
C THR A 150 5.80 -14.48 1.45
N LEU A 151 4.49 -14.26 1.33
CA LEU A 151 3.81 -14.10 0.04
C LEU A 151 3.91 -12.64 -0.41
N ILE A 152 4.48 -12.40 -1.59
CA ILE A 152 4.54 -11.06 -2.18
C ILE A 152 3.51 -10.98 -3.31
N LEU A 153 2.58 -10.05 -3.22
CA LEU A 153 1.56 -9.78 -4.24
C LEU A 153 1.80 -8.42 -4.86
N LEU A 154 1.98 -8.40 -6.18
CA LEU A 154 2.19 -7.20 -6.96
C LEU A 154 1.15 -7.13 -8.09
N SER A 155 0.37 -6.06 -8.13
CA SER A 155 -0.36 -5.64 -9.32
C SER A 155 0.34 -4.45 -9.96
N TYR A 156 0.44 -4.43 -11.29
CA TYR A 156 1.03 -3.32 -12.03
C TYR A 156 0.40 -3.21 -13.41
N GLU A 157 0.39 -2.01 -13.97
CA GLU A 157 0.08 -1.79 -15.37
C GLU A 157 1.38 -1.86 -16.18
N LEU A 158 1.37 -2.61 -17.27
CA LEU A 158 2.52 -2.69 -18.16
C LEU A 158 2.69 -1.38 -18.92
N ARG A 159 3.73 -0.61 -18.57
CA ARG A 159 4.09 0.65 -19.23
C ARG A 159 5.52 0.58 -19.78
N ALA A 160 5.89 1.54 -20.63
CA ALA A 160 7.28 1.68 -21.04
C ALA A 160 8.17 1.91 -19.82
N GLY A 161 9.27 1.16 -19.67
CA GLY A 161 10.14 1.24 -18.50
C GLY A 161 9.81 0.24 -17.37
N THR A 162 8.64 -0.40 -17.39
CA THR A 162 8.24 -1.35 -16.33
C THR A 162 9.16 -2.58 -16.28
N THR A 163 9.57 -3.09 -17.44
CA THR A 163 10.45 -4.27 -17.53
C THR A 163 11.86 -3.99 -17.00
N GLU A 164 12.31 -2.76 -17.09
CA GLU A 164 13.61 -2.28 -16.65
C GLU A 164 13.71 -2.21 -15.12
N CYS A 165 12.58 -2.10 -14.42
CA CYS A 165 12.52 -2.20 -12.96
C CYS A 165 12.89 -3.60 -12.43
N PHE A 166 12.90 -4.62 -13.30
CA PHE A 166 13.24 -6.01 -12.94
C PHE A 166 14.67 -6.42 -13.30
N GLN A 167 15.44 -5.53 -13.92
CA GLN A 167 16.81 -5.82 -14.37
C GLN A 167 17.86 -5.70 -13.25
#